data_AF-A0A534B010-F1
#
_entry.id   AF-A0A534B010-F1
#
_cell.length_a   1.000
_cell.length_b   1.000
_cell.length_c   1.000
_cell.angle_alpha   90.00
_cell.angle_beta   90.00
_cell.angle_gamma   90.00
#
_symmetry.space_group_name_H-M   'P 1'
#
loop_
_entity.id
_entity.type
_entity.pdbx_description
1 polymer ?
#
loop_
_entity_poly.entity_id
_entity_poly.type
_entity_poly.pdbx_seq_one_letter_code
_entity_poly.pdbx_strand_id
1 'polypeptide(L)'
;MSRISRRELIQVAAATATVAGIRAQADTPSVGTASRPRRPEPVVPERVPERFTSLPFESQELGGLFAERMRINLEGRLLHIDEYACLSGFQHRDTAGDFDTAWVGEHAGKFLDAACNALRYQDHAGLRRITERMAQALIATQEPDGYLGTYSAAHRWTSWDVWAHNYNLIGLLSYYELTADPAVLQACRRVGDLLGRTFGDAPGQRDIVAAGEHMGMAATSVLESMCALYRFTGDARHLEFCKYLVRAYDHPHGPRIVTSLLMSGSVYLTANGK
;
A
#
# COMPACT_ATOMS: atom_id res chain seq x y z
N MET A 1 -27.50 -29.07 40.26
CA MET A 1 -26.52 -28.34 39.42
C MET A 1 -26.41 -26.91 39.93
N SER A 2 -25.41 -26.64 40.79
CA SER A 2 -25.21 -25.34 41.44
C SER A 2 -24.43 -24.40 40.51
N ARG A 3 -24.87 -23.13 40.39
CA ARG A 3 -24.23 -22.11 39.55
C ARG A 3 -23.09 -21.43 40.32
N ILE A 4 -21.88 -21.52 39.78
CA ILE A 4 -20.68 -20.83 40.28
C ILE A 4 -20.87 -19.32 40.12
N SER A 5 -20.56 -18.55 41.16
CA SER A 5 -20.69 -17.10 41.18
C SER A 5 -19.46 -16.40 40.58
N ARG A 6 -19.64 -15.15 40.11
CA ARG A 6 -18.56 -14.30 39.55
C ARG A 6 -17.36 -14.11 40.49
N ARG A 7 -17.52 -14.26 41.80
CA ARG A 7 -16.43 -14.17 42.78
C ARG A 7 -15.54 -15.41 42.80
N GLU A 8 -16.12 -16.59 42.59
CA GLU A 8 -15.37 -17.85 42.53
C GLU A 8 -14.55 -17.94 41.23
N LEU A 9 -15.04 -17.35 40.14
CA LEU A 9 -14.33 -17.25 38.86
C LEU A 9 -13.04 -16.40 38.95
N ILE A 10 -13.04 -15.37 39.80
CA ILE A 10 -11.87 -14.49 40.02
C ILE A 10 -10.80 -15.17 40.88
N GLN A 11 -11.19 -16.03 41.83
CA GLN A 11 -10.23 -16.78 42.66
C GLN A 11 -9.55 -17.92 41.88
N VAL A 12 -10.24 -18.56 40.93
CA VAL A 12 -9.63 -19.58 40.05
C VAL A 12 -8.60 -18.95 39.10
N ALA A 13 -8.81 -17.70 38.66
CA ALA A 13 -7.87 -16.97 37.81
C ALA A 13 -6.60 -16.49 38.55
N ALA A 14 -6.64 -16.35 39.88
CA ALA A 14 -5.51 -15.90 40.69
C ALA A 14 -4.58 -17.03 41.16
N ALA A 15 -4.99 -18.31 41.03
CA ALA A 15 -4.24 -19.46 41.52
C ALA A 15 -3.30 -20.11 40.49
N THR A 16 -3.18 -19.55 39.27
CA THR A 16 -2.30 -20.08 38.21
C THR A 16 -1.06 -19.21 37.92
N ALA A 17 -0.74 -18.27 38.82
CA ALA A 17 0.47 -17.46 38.74
C ALA A 17 1.58 -17.98 39.67
N THR A 18 2.02 -19.21 39.47
CA THR A 18 3.32 -19.71 39.94
C THR A 18 3.94 -20.54 38.84
N VAL A 19 4.53 -19.87 37.86
CA VAL A 19 5.49 -20.49 36.95
C VAL A 19 6.87 -20.36 37.59
N ALA A 20 7.43 -21.51 37.91
CA ALA A 20 8.78 -21.69 38.43
C ALA A 20 9.81 -20.99 37.54
N GLY A 21 10.86 -20.45 38.18
CA GLY A 21 11.93 -19.71 37.53
C GLY A 21 12.55 -20.44 36.34
N ILE A 22 12.41 -19.84 35.17
CA ILE A 22 13.23 -20.16 34.00
C ILE A 22 14.58 -19.46 34.22
N ARG A 23 15.62 -20.27 34.46
CA ARG A 23 17.00 -19.80 34.42
C ARG A 23 17.26 -19.21 33.05
N ALA A 24 17.76 -17.97 33.03
CA ALA A 24 18.31 -17.34 31.84
C ALA A 24 19.42 -18.23 31.29
N GLN A 25 19.19 -18.80 30.11
CA GLN A 25 20.23 -19.45 29.34
C GLN A 25 20.81 -18.39 28.40
N ALA A 26 22.05 -18.03 28.67
CA ALA A 26 22.84 -17.10 27.89
C ALA A 26 23.11 -17.65 26.48
N ASP A 27 23.39 -16.71 25.59
CA ASP A 27 23.99 -16.88 24.26
C ASP A 27 23.09 -17.45 23.17
N THR A 28 22.08 -16.65 22.78
CA THR A 28 21.72 -16.58 21.35
C THR A 28 22.56 -15.45 20.75
N PRO A 29 23.36 -15.68 19.69
CA PRO A 29 24.12 -14.62 19.07
C PRO A 29 23.12 -13.57 18.57
N SER A 30 23.26 -12.32 19.04
CA SER A 30 22.55 -11.19 18.46
C SER A 30 22.89 -11.19 16.97
N VAL A 31 21.91 -11.50 16.13
CA VAL A 31 22.04 -11.30 14.69
C VAL A 31 22.41 -9.83 14.55
N GLY A 32 23.67 -9.58 14.16
CA GLY A 32 24.20 -8.24 14.02
C GLY A 32 23.22 -7.42 13.21
N THR A 33 22.92 -6.22 13.69
CA THR A 33 22.21 -5.22 12.92
C THR A 33 23.04 -4.94 11.68
N ALA A 34 22.81 -5.75 10.63
CA ALA A 34 23.28 -5.46 9.29
C ALA A 34 22.92 -3.99 9.05
N SER A 35 23.90 -3.20 8.61
CA SER A 35 23.78 -1.78 8.35
C SER A 35 22.65 -1.55 7.34
N ARG A 36 21.40 -1.54 7.80
CA ARG A 36 20.22 -1.24 7.00
C ARG A 36 20.39 0.21 6.55
N PRO A 37 20.24 0.51 5.24
CA PRO A 37 20.23 1.90 4.80
C PRO A 37 19.18 2.65 5.62
N ARG A 38 19.55 3.85 6.10
CA ARG A 38 18.65 4.70 6.87
C ARG A 38 17.43 4.99 5.98
N ARG A 39 16.23 4.65 6.47
CA ARG A 39 14.97 4.92 5.78
C ARG A 39 14.95 6.40 5.35
N PRO A 40 14.62 6.70 4.08
CA PRO A 40 14.44 8.08 3.66
C PRO A 40 13.30 8.69 4.48
N GLU A 41 13.54 9.87 5.03
CA GLU A 41 12.50 10.61 5.75
C GLU A 41 11.70 11.47 4.75
N PRO A 42 10.38 11.65 4.98
CA PRO A 42 9.61 12.66 4.29
C PRO A 42 10.25 14.05 4.35
N VAL A 43 10.34 14.73 3.21
CA VAL A 43 10.87 16.12 3.14
C VAL A 43 9.82 17.15 3.55
N VAL A 44 8.54 16.76 3.55
CA VAL A 44 7.44 17.58 4.07
C VAL A 44 6.92 16.99 5.38
N PRO A 45 6.94 17.76 6.49
CA PRO A 45 6.40 17.30 7.77
C PRO A 45 4.87 17.35 7.78
N GLU A 46 4.26 16.54 8.63
CA GLU A 46 2.84 16.64 8.94
C GLU A 46 2.54 17.94 9.67
N ARG A 47 1.49 18.65 9.23
CA ARG A 47 1.02 19.87 9.90
C ARG A 47 0.22 19.57 11.16
N VAL A 48 -0.47 18.42 11.17
CA VAL A 48 -1.23 17.94 12.32
C VAL A 48 -0.43 16.80 12.92
N PRO A 49 0.16 16.96 14.10
CA PRO A 49 0.94 15.89 14.71
C PRO A 49 0.02 14.75 15.16
N GLU A 50 0.44 13.53 14.87
CA GLU A 50 -0.23 12.34 15.40
C GLU A 50 -0.15 12.32 16.93
N ARG A 51 -1.29 12.07 17.58
CA ARG A 51 -1.32 11.88 19.05
C ARG A 51 -0.82 10.51 19.45
N PHE A 52 -0.99 9.54 18.56
CA PHE A 52 -0.56 8.16 18.76
C PHE A 52 0.46 7.80 17.68
N THR A 53 1.67 7.51 18.09
CA THR A 53 2.71 7.01 17.18
C THR A 53 2.70 5.48 17.21
N SER A 54 2.63 4.86 16.04
CA SER A 54 2.81 3.41 15.92
C SER A 54 4.16 2.99 16.48
N LEU A 55 4.18 1.87 17.23
CA LEU A 55 5.43 1.23 17.61
C LEU A 55 6.12 0.72 16.33
N PRO A 56 7.43 0.94 16.16
CA PRO A 56 8.16 0.42 15.01
C PRO A 56 8.13 -1.10 15.05
N PHE A 57 7.40 -1.72 14.12
CA PHE A 57 7.21 -3.17 14.09
C PHE A 57 8.52 -3.90 13.77
N GLU A 58 9.47 -3.24 13.10
CA GLU A 58 10.77 -3.81 12.75
C GLU A 58 11.65 -4.12 13.96
N SER A 59 11.34 -3.53 15.12
CA SER A 59 12.07 -3.74 16.37
C SER A 59 11.29 -4.62 17.37
N GLN A 60 10.24 -5.30 16.91
CA GLN A 60 9.41 -6.16 17.75
C GLN A 60 9.69 -7.63 17.43
N GLU A 61 9.60 -8.48 18.45
CA GLU A 61 9.60 -9.93 18.27
C GLU A 61 8.18 -10.45 18.40
N LEU A 62 7.61 -10.94 17.29
CA LEU A 62 6.29 -11.56 17.31
C LEU A 62 6.42 -13.04 17.69
N GLY A 63 5.51 -13.51 18.54
CA GLY A 63 5.38 -14.91 18.94
C GLY A 63 4.02 -15.51 18.58
N GLY A 64 3.89 -16.82 18.78
CA GLY A 64 2.64 -17.55 18.63
C GLY A 64 2.04 -17.48 17.22
N LEU A 65 0.71 -17.38 17.15
CA LEU A 65 -0.05 -17.44 15.89
C LEU A 65 0.38 -16.38 14.87
N PHE A 66 0.71 -15.16 15.31
CA PHE A 66 1.12 -14.09 14.38
C PHE A 66 2.47 -14.39 13.73
N ALA A 67 3.44 -14.84 14.51
CA ALA A 67 4.76 -15.23 13.99
C ALA A 67 4.63 -16.38 12.97
N GLU A 68 3.79 -17.36 13.28
CA GLU A 68 3.50 -18.47 12.38
C GLU A 68 2.87 -18.00 11.05
N ARG A 69 1.89 -17.09 11.11
CA ARG A 69 1.24 -16.55 9.90
C ARG A 69 2.19 -15.73 9.04
N MET A 70 3.07 -14.93 9.65
CA MET A 70 4.09 -14.19 8.91
C MET A 70 5.10 -15.13 8.24
N ARG A 71 5.55 -16.17 8.94
CA ARG A 71 6.42 -17.20 8.37
C ARG A 71 5.77 -17.91 7.19
N ILE A 72 4.51 -18.34 7.34
CA ILE A 72 3.73 -18.99 6.26
C ILE A 72 3.56 -18.04 5.07
N ASN A 73 3.30 -16.76 5.30
CA ASN A 73 3.19 -15.78 4.23
C ASN A 73 4.52 -15.60 3.47
N LEU A 74 5.63 -15.45 4.20
CA LEU A 74 6.95 -15.32 3.61
C LEU A 74 7.31 -16.57 2.79
N GLU A 75 7.31 -17.73 3.44
CA GLU A 75 7.79 -18.97 2.85
C GLU A 75 6.82 -19.53 1.82
N GLY A 76 5.52 -19.51 2.08
CA GLY A 76 4.52 -20.13 1.23
C GLY A 76 3.99 -19.24 0.10
N ARG A 77 4.11 -17.91 0.21
CA ARG A 77 3.55 -16.97 -0.78
C ARG A 77 4.59 -16.04 -1.39
N LEU A 78 5.31 -15.26 -0.57
CA LEU A 78 6.19 -14.21 -1.09
C LEU A 78 7.41 -14.77 -1.84
N LEU A 79 8.00 -15.87 -1.36
CA LEU A 79 9.12 -16.55 -2.03
C LEU A 79 8.73 -17.32 -3.30
N HIS A 80 7.43 -17.52 -3.53
CA HIS A 80 6.88 -18.31 -4.63
C HIS A 80 5.92 -17.50 -5.51
N ILE A 81 6.03 -16.17 -5.50
CA ILE A 81 5.22 -15.32 -6.36
C ILE A 81 5.51 -15.64 -7.84
N ASP A 82 4.48 -15.67 -8.67
CA ASP A 82 4.65 -15.75 -10.12
C ASP A 82 4.97 -14.35 -10.67
N GLU A 83 6.26 -14.07 -10.85
CA GLU A 83 6.73 -12.77 -11.35
C GLU A 83 6.19 -12.46 -12.74
N TYR A 84 6.06 -13.46 -13.61
CA TYR A 84 5.56 -13.28 -14.98
C TYR A 84 4.08 -12.90 -14.95
N ALA A 85 3.26 -13.61 -14.16
CA ALA A 85 1.84 -13.27 -14.04
C ALA A 85 1.61 -11.85 -13.48
N CYS A 86 2.48 -11.37 -12.60
CA CYS A 86 2.39 -10.00 -12.07
C CYS A 86 2.78 -8.92 -13.09
N LEU A 87 3.64 -9.24 -14.06
CA LEU A 87 4.27 -8.26 -14.96
C LEU A 87 3.74 -8.31 -16.40
N SER A 88 3.16 -9.43 -16.83
CA SER A 88 2.79 -9.67 -18.23
C SER A 88 1.87 -8.60 -18.79
N GLY A 89 0.88 -8.13 -18.03
CA GLY A 89 -0.03 -7.06 -18.45
C GLY A 89 0.65 -5.71 -18.65
N PHE A 90 1.80 -5.46 -18.01
CA PHE A 90 2.58 -4.23 -18.23
C PHE A 90 3.45 -4.33 -19.47
N GLN A 91 3.90 -5.54 -19.82
CA GLN A 91 4.76 -5.81 -20.96
C GLN A 91 3.96 -5.95 -22.26
N HIS A 92 2.74 -6.47 -22.16
CA HIS A 92 1.87 -6.81 -23.29
C HIS A 92 0.51 -6.09 -23.15
N ARG A 93 0.48 -4.80 -23.51
CA ARG A 93 -0.71 -3.93 -23.41
C ARG A 93 -1.68 -4.10 -24.59
N ASP A 94 -1.58 -5.22 -25.31
CA ASP A 94 -2.14 -5.37 -26.66
C ASP A 94 -3.63 -5.75 -26.66
N THR A 95 -4.19 -6.11 -25.50
CA THR A 95 -5.61 -6.44 -25.34
C THR A 95 -6.30 -5.43 -24.44
N ALA A 96 -7.45 -4.90 -24.89
CA ALA A 96 -8.40 -4.24 -24.00
C ALA A 96 -8.74 -5.25 -22.89
N GLY A 97 -8.48 -4.88 -21.63
CA GLY A 97 -8.59 -5.83 -20.53
C GLY A 97 -9.99 -6.44 -20.48
N ASP A 98 -10.08 -7.77 -20.59
CA ASP A 98 -11.20 -8.48 -20.00
C ASP A 98 -11.13 -8.37 -18.47
N PHE A 99 -12.16 -8.85 -17.77
CA PHE A 99 -12.25 -8.66 -16.32
C PHE A 99 -11.04 -9.24 -15.56
N ASP A 100 -10.52 -10.39 -16.00
CA ASP A 100 -9.39 -11.08 -15.36
C ASP A 100 -8.06 -10.37 -15.63
N THR A 101 -7.88 -9.81 -16.84
CA THR A 101 -6.68 -9.04 -17.20
C THR A 101 -6.69 -7.61 -16.65
N ALA A 102 -7.86 -7.03 -16.36
CA ALA A 102 -7.99 -5.70 -15.77
C ALA A 102 -7.40 -5.59 -14.34
N TRP A 103 -7.40 -6.70 -13.59
CA TRP A 103 -6.83 -6.76 -12.23
C TRP A 103 -5.32 -7.06 -12.21
N VAL A 104 -4.73 -7.51 -13.32
CA VAL A 104 -3.29 -7.84 -13.37
C VAL A 104 -2.43 -6.66 -12.91
N GLY A 105 -2.87 -5.42 -13.20
CA GLY A 105 -2.14 -4.20 -12.87
C GLY A 105 -1.97 -3.89 -11.38
N GLU A 106 -2.68 -4.55 -10.46
CA GLU A 106 -2.51 -4.30 -9.02
C GLU A 106 -1.46 -5.20 -8.36
N HIS A 107 -1.18 -6.37 -8.95
CA HIS A 107 -0.50 -7.46 -8.25
C HIS A 107 0.98 -7.16 -8.00
N ALA A 108 1.68 -6.56 -8.97
CA ALA A 108 3.09 -6.18 -8.82
C ALA A 108 3.28 -5.18 -7.67
N GLY A 109 2.46 -4.12 -7.63
CA GLY A 109 2.48 -3.13 -6.56
C GLY A 109 2.17 -3.71 -5.18
N LYS A 110 1.11 -4.52 -5.07
CA LYS A 110 0.75 -5.20 -3.80
C LYS A 110 1.84 -6.16 -3.32
N PHE A 111 2.45 -6.92 -4.24
CA PHE A 111 3.57 -7.78 -3.90
C PHE A 111 4.76 -6.97 -3.39
N LEU A 112 5.13 -5.88 -4.07
CA LEU A 112 6.25 -5.03 -3.66
C LEU A 112 6.03 -4.47 -2.24
N ASP A 113 4.83 -3.96 -1.95
CA ASP A 113 4.52 -3.46 -0.61
C ASP A 113 4.61 -4.57 0.45
N ALA A 114 3.97 -5.71 0.22
CA ALA A 114 4.02 -6.85 1.15
C ALA A 114 5.45 -7.38 1.36
N ALA A 115 6.24 -7.48 0.28
CA ALA A 115 7.62 -7.94 0.35
C ALA A 115 8.53 -6.94 1.07
N CYS A 116 8.36 -5.63 0.84
CA CYS A 116 9.10 -4.60 1.57
C CYS A 116 8.75 -4.61 3.06
N ASN A 117 7.47 -4.77 3.41
CA ASN A 117 7.02 -4.95 4.80
C ASN A 117 7.67 -6.17 5.45
N ALA A 118 7.70 -7.32 4.76
CA ALA A 118 8.36 -8.53 5.25
C ALA A 118 9.87 -8.33 5.44
N LEU A 119 10.57 -7.71 4.49
CA LEU A 119 12.01 -7.42 4.56
C LEU A 119 12.37 -6.43 5.66
N ARG A 120 11.49 -5.48 5.95
CA ARG A 120 11.65 -4.53 7.07
C ARG A 120 11.54 -5.25 8.42
N TYR A 121 10.59 -6.16 8.55
CA TYR A 121 10.47 -6.99 9.75
C TYR A 121 11.67 -7.92 9.90
N GLN A 122 11.90 -8.80 8.92
CA GLN A 122 12.99 -9.77 8.93
C GLN A 122 13.64 -9.83 7.55
N ASP A 123 14.93 -9.52 7.51
CA ASP A 123 15.66 -9.53 6.25
C ASP A 123 15.77 -10.97 5.71
N HIS A 124 15.59 -11.12 4.40
CA HIS A 124 15.66 -12.41 3.72
C HIS A 124 16.23 -12.24 2.31
N ALA A 125 17.46 -12.74 2.10
CA ALA A 125 18.20 -12.52 0.86
C ALA A 125 17.46 -13.02 -0.40
N GLY A 126 16.72 -14.13 -0.29
CA GLY A 126 15.90 -14.64 -1.40
C GLY A 126 14.76 -13.69 -1.77
N LEU A 127 14.08 -13.13 -0.76
CA LEU A 127 12.97 -12.21 -0.99
C LEU A 127 13.49 -10.89 -1.55
N ARG A 128 14.60 -10.37 -0.99
CA ARG A 128 15.26 -9.16 -1.48
C ARG A 128 15.55 -9.21 -2.98
N ARG A 129 16.08 -10.33 -3.47
CA ARG A 129 16.35 -10.52 -4.91
C ARG A 129 15.07 -10.53 -5.75
N ILE A 130 14.00 -11.15 -5.27
CA ILE A 130 12.70 -11.14 -5.97
C ILE A 130 12.12 -9.72 -6.00
N THR A 131 12.12 -9.02 -4.86
CA THR A 131 11.63 -7.64 -4.74
C THR A 131 12.38 -6.68 -5.66
N GLU A 132 13.71 -6.78 -5.70
CA GLU A 132 14.55 -5.97 -6.59
C GLU A 132 14.22 -6.22 -8.07
N ARG A 133 14.17 -7.49 -8.50
CA ARG A 133 13.80 -7.82 -9.89
C ARG A 133 12.41 -7.32 -10.26
N MET A 134 11.42 -7.54 -9.40
CA MET A 134 10.06 -7.08 -9.63
C MET A 134 10.00 -5.55 -9.78
N ALA A 135 10.67 -4.80 -8.88
CA ALA A 135 10.67 -3.35 -8.93
C ALA A 135 11.35 -2.82 -10.20
N GLN A 136 12.53 -3.37 -10.54
CA GLN A 136 13.26 -2.99 -11.75
C GLN A 136 12.47 -3.32 -13.02
N ALA A 137 11.88 -4.51 -13.10
CA ALA A 137 11.08 -4.93 -14.24
C ALA A 137 9.82 -4.06 -14.39
N LEU A 138 9.11 -3.75 -13.30
CA LEU A 138 7.96 -2.86 -13.32
C LEU A 138 8.35 -1.46 -13.82
N ILE A 139 9.40 -0.85 -13.25
CA ILE A 139 9.89 0.47 -13.67
C ILE A 139 10.29 0.48 -15.15
N ALA A 140 10.91 -0.59 -15.63
CA ALA A 140 11.33 -0.72 -17.03
C ALA A 140 10.15 -0.73 -18.02
N THR A 141 8.93 -1.07 -17.58
CA THR A 141 7.73 -1.00 -18.42
C THR A 141 7.12 0.40 -18.49
N GLN A 142 7.58 1.36 -17.69
CA GLN A 142 7.00 2.69 -17.65
C GLN A 142 7.21 3.43 -18.98
N GLU A 143 6.14 3.98 -19.53
CA GLU A 143 6.19 4.70 -20.79
C GLU A 143 6.79 6.11 -20.66
N PRO A 144 7.22 6.74 -21.78
CA PRO A 144 7.89 8.05 -21.74
C PRO A 144 7.10 9.18 -21.09
N ASP A 145 5.76 9.13 -21.12
CA ASP A 145 4.88 10.13 -20.51
C ASP A 145 4.66 9.91 -19.00
N GLY A 146 5.18 8.80 -18.45
CA GLY A 146 5.01 8.39 -17.07
C GLY A 146 3.95 7.32 -16.84
N TYR A 147 3.29 6.82 -17.89
CA TYR A 147 2.25 5.81 -17.77
C TYR A 147 2.81 4.48 -17.25
N LEU A 148 2.21 3.97 -16.16
CA LEU A 148 2.59 2.72 -15.51
C LEU A 148 1.33 1.91 -15.21
N GLY A 149 0.58 1.61 -16.26
CA GLY A 149 -0.58 0.72 -16.23
C GLY A 149 -0.46 -0.38 -17.28
N THR A 150 -1.53 -1.16 -17.39
CA THR A 150 -1.64 -2.34 -18.24
C THR A 150 -2.53 -2.14 -19.46
N TYR A 151 -3.12 -0.95 -19.62
CA TYR A 151 -4.05 -0.66 -20.72
C TYR A 151 -3.31 -0.09 -21.93
N SER A 152 -3.82 -0.43 -23.13
CA SER A 152 -3.37 0.22 -24.36
C SER A 152 -3.70 1.72 -24.34
N ALA A 153 -2.99 2.52 -25.15
CA ALA A 153 -3.18 3.97 -25.22
C ALA A 153 -4.64 4.39 -25.46
N ALA A 154 -5.41 3.61 -26.24
CA ALA A 154 -6.81 3.88 -26.54
C ALA A 154 -7.77 3.61 -25.37
N HIS A 155 -7.36 2.81 -24.39
CA HIS A 155 -8.19 2.38 -23.26
C HIS A 155 -7.77 2.96 -21.91
N ARG A 156 -6.74 3.81 -21.89
CA ARG A 156 -6.29 4.47 -20.65
C ARG A 156 -7.40 5.25 -19.97
N TRP A 157 -7.28 5.32 -18.65
CA TRP A 157 -8.14 6.12 -17.77
C TRP A 157 -9.59 5.63 -17.76
N THR A 158 -9.77 4.31 -17.87
CA THR A 158 -11.06 3.64 -17.76
C THR A 158 -10.96 2.49 -16.74
N SER A 159 -12.11 2.05 -16.23
CA SER A 159 -12.25 0.91 -15.33
C SER A 159 -11.23 0.90 -14.17
N TRP A 160 -10.22 0.02 -14.18
CA TRP A 160 -9.25 -0.15 -13.09
C TRP A 160 -7.89 0.50 -13.38
N ASP A 161 -7.76 1.34 -14.39
CA ASP A 161 -6.44 1.86 -14.80
C ASP A 161 -5.81 2.78 -13.73
N VAL A 162 -6.57 3.73 -13.19
CA VAL A 162 -6.07 4.59 -12.09
C VAL A 162 -5.77 3.76 -10.83
N TRP A 163 -6.54 2.70 -10.59
CA TRP A 163 -6.35 1.76 -9.50
C TRP A 163 -5.01 0.99 -9.61
N ALA A 164 -4.65 0.55 -10.82
CA ALA A 164 -3.34 -0.04 -11.08
C ALA A 164 -2.20 0.94 -10.75
N HIS A 165 -2.31 2.21 -11.20
CA HIS A 165 -1.33 3.24 -10.87
C HIS A 165 -1.21 3.48 -9.36
N ASN A 166 -2.33 3.45 -8.62
CA ASN A 166 -2.32 3.57 -7.16
C ASN A 166 -1.46 2.48 -6.51
N TYR A 167 -1.69 1.20 -6.82
CA TYR A 167 -0.91 0.13 -6.21
C TYR A 167 0.55 0.12 -6.66
N ASN A 168 0.82 0.51 -7.90
CA ASN A 168 2.20 0.66 -8.36
C ASN A 168 2.92 1.77 -7.57
N LEU A 169 2.26 2.89 -7.29
CA LEU A 169 2.81 3.93 -6.42
C LEU A 169 3.03 3.41 -4.99
N ILE A 170 2.07 2.70 -4.40
CA ILE A 170 2.20 2.11 -3.05
C ILE A 170 3.44 1.19 -3.00
N GLY A 171 3.52 0.22 -3.91
CA GLY A 171 4.61 -0.75 -3.95
C GLY A 171 5.98 -0.12 -4.21
N LEU A 172 6.07 0.82 -5.15
CA LEU A 172 7.34 1.49 -5.48
C LEU A 172 7.77 2.48 -4.40
N LEU A 173 6.83 3.17 -3.73
CA LEU A 173 7.17 4.00 -2.57
C LEU A 173 7.67 3.13 -1.40
N SER A 174 7.03 1.99 -1.11
CA SER A 174 7.54 1.03 -0.11
C SER A 174 8.94 0.51 -0.47
N TYR A 175 9.23 0.30 -1.75
CA TYR A 175 10.56 -0.08 -2.23
C TYR A 175 11.58 1.06 -2.12
N TYR A 176 11.18 2.30 -2.43
CA TYR A 176 12.00 3.48 -2.20
C TYR A 176 12.35 3.65 -0.72
N GLU A 177 11.39 3.43 0.19
CA GLU A 177 11.64 3.51 1.63
C GLU A 177 12.61 2.44 2.13
N LEU A 178 12.62 1.26 1.49
CA LEU A 178 13.55 0.17 1.82
C LEU A 178 14.97 0.43 1.29
N THR A 179 15.11 1.13 0.15
CA THR A 179 16.37 1.20 -0.62
C THR A 179 16.99 2.58 -0.68
N ALA A 180 16.20 3.64 -0.47
CA ALA A 180 16.52 5.03 -0.74
C ALA A 180 17.00 5.29 -2.20
N ASP A 181 16.64 4.43 -3.16
CA ASP A 181 17.05 4.58 -4.56
C ASP A 181 16.31 5.75 -5.24
N PRO A 182 17.01 6.84 -5.63
CA PRO A 182 16.38 7.99 -6.26
C PRO A 182 15.73 7.68 -7.61
N ALA A 183 16.17 6.63 -8.32
CA ALA A 183 15.55 6.22 -9.58
C ALA A 183 14.12 5.70 -9.37
N VAL A 184 13.87 5.02 -8.26
CA VAL A 184 12.54 4.53 -7.86
C VAL A 184 11.62 5.71 -7.56
N LEU A 185 12.07 6.68 -6.74
CA LEU A 185 11.29 7.88 -6.44
C LEU A 185 11.00 8.68 -7.72
N GLN A 186 11.96 8.76 -8.64
CA GLN A 186 11.76 9.41 -9.93
C GLN A 186 10.70 8.71 -10.77
N ALA A 187 10.63 7.36 -10.77
CA ALA A 187 9.56 6.63 -11.45
C ALA A 187 8.18 6.93 -10.86
N CYS A 188 8.07 7.00 -9.52
CA CYS A 188 6.83 7.41 -8.83
C CYS A 188 6.42 8.85 -9.20
N ARG A 189 7.38 9.78 -9.26
CA ARG A 189 7.13 11.17 -9.66
C ARG A 189 6.53 11.26 -11.05
N ARG A 190 7.04 10.48 -12.02
CA ARG A 190 6.49 10.48 -13.39
C ARG A 190 5.04 10.00 -13.44
N VAL A 191 4.67 9.00 -12.63
CA VAL A 191 3.26 8.58 -12.46
C VAL A 191 2.41 9.71 -11.87
N GLY A 192 2.85 10.30 -10.75
CA GLY A 192 2.09 11.37 -10.10
C GLY A 192 1.93 12.61 -10.97
N ASP A 193 2.97 12.97 -11.72
CA ASP A 193 2.95 14.06 -12.69
C ASP A 193 1.96 13.77 -13.85
N LEU A 194 1.88 12.52 -14.32
CA LEU A 194 0.90 12.13 -15.33
C LEU A 194 -0.53 12.20 -14.80
N LEU A 195 -0.79 11.68 -13.60
CA LEU A 195 -2.12 11.74 -12.98
C LEU A 195 -2.58 13.20 -12.79
N GLY A 196 -1.72 14.05 -12.25
CA GLY A 196 -2.03 15.46 -12.02
C GLY A 196 -2.20 16.30 -13.29
N ARG A 197 -1.62 15.87 -14.43
CA ARG A 197 -1.90 16.47 -15.75
C ARG A 197 -3.20 15.95 -16.35
N THR A 198 -3.49 14.66 -16.18
CA THR A 198 -4.66 14.00 -16.79
C THR A 198 -5.98 14.41 -16.14
N PHE A 199 -6.00 14.51 -14.81
CA PHE A 199 -7.24 14.71 -14.04
C PHE A 199 -7.21 16.03 -13.27
N GLY A 200 -8.35 16.73 -13.26
CA GLY A 200 -8.47 18.03 -12.61
C GLY A 200 -9.62 18.87 -13.19
N ASP A 201 -9.68 20.12 -12.73
CA ASP A 201 -10.74 21.07 -13.09
C ASP A 201 -10.34 21.98 -14.28
N ALA A 202 -9.08 21.90 -14.76
CA ALA A 202 -8.60 22.79 -15.82
C ALA A 202 -9.05 22.32 -17.22
N PRO A 203 -9.15 23.24 -18.21
CA PRO A 203 -9.50 22.88 -19.58
C PRO A 203 -8.60 21.78 -20.14
N GLY A 204 -9.21 20.72 -20.68
CA GLY A 204 -8.51 19.56 -21.24
C GLY A 204 -8.21 18.43 -20.24
N GLN A 205 -8.43 18.65 -18.94
CA GLN A 205 -8.36 17.59 -17.93
C GLN A 205 -9.67 16.80 -17.85
N ARG A 206 -9.57 15.57 -17.36
CA ARG A 206 -10.69 14.62 -17.20
C ARG A 206 -11.23 14.66 -15.77
N ASP A 207 -12.51 14.36 -15.62
CA ASP A 207 -13.09 14.08 -14.31
C ASP A 207 -12.69 12.67 -13.86
N ILE A 208 -11.99 12.58 -12.72
CA ILE A 208 -11.53 11.31 -12.19
C ILE A 208 -12.68 10.41 -11.71
N VAL A 209 -13.83 10.99 -11.32
CA VAL A 209 -15.00 10.21 -10.89
C VAL A 209 -15.51 9.31 -12.02
N ALA A 210 -15.44 9.79 -13.26
CA ALA A 210 -15.84 9.05 -14.44
C ALA A 210 -14.79 8.00 -14.89
N ALA A 211 -13.60 8.01 -14.29
CA ALA A 211 -12.46 7.20 -14.71
C ALA A 211 -12.30 5.89 -13.93
N GLY A 212 -13.26 5.53 -13.07
CA GLY A 212 -13.17 4.29 -12.33
C GLY A 212 -14.47 3.77 -11.73
N GLU A 213 -14.37 2.54 -11.26
CA GLU A 213 -15.49 1.79 -10.69
C GLU A 213 -15.96 2.36 -9.34
N HIS A 214 -17.12 1.86 -8.89
CA HIS A 214 -17.70 2.20 -7.60
C HIS A 214 -17.93 3.70 -7.41
N MET A 215 -18.55 4.34 -8.41
CA MET A 215 -18.82 5.79 -8.39
C MET A 215 -17.52 6.60 -8.24
N GLY A 216 -16.42 6.15 -8.85
CA GLY A 216 -15.13 6.81 -8.77
C GLY A 216 -14.31 6.53 -7.50
N MET A 217 -14.81 5.73 -6.54
CA MET A 217 -14.03 5.36 -5.35
C MET A 217 -12.73 4.65 -5.72
N ALA A 218 -12.77 3.75 -6.71
CA ALA A 218 -11.57 3.03 -7.12
C ALA A 218 -10.49 3.98 -7.66
N ALA A 219 -10.86 4.91 -8.55
CA ALA A 219 -9.91 5.85 -9.13
C ALA A 219 -9.40 6.88 -8.10
N THR A 220 -10.27 7.36 -7.22
CA THR A 220 -9.90 8.36 -6.21
C THR A 220 -9.17 7.80 -4.99
N SER A 221 -9.07 6.47 -4.86
CA SER A 221 -8.25 5.79 -3.84
C SER A 221 -6.75 6.12 -3.93
N VAL A 222 -6.30 6.64 -5.08
CA VAL A 222 -4.93 7.12 -5.32
C VAL A 222 -4.53 8.31 -4.41
N LEU A 223 -5.48 8.86 -3.65
CA LEU A 223 -5.24 9.95 -2.69
C LEU A 223 -4.11 9.61 -1.69
N GLU A 224 -4.10 8.41 -1.12
CA GLU A 224 -3.10 8.03 -0.11
C GLU A 224 -1.68 8.02 -0.71
N SER A 225 -1.50 7.34 -1.83
CA SER A 225 -0.19 7.20 -2.48
C SER A 225 0.32 8.53 -3.05
N MET A 226 -0.57 9.41 -3.52
CA MET A 226 -0.20 10.77 -3.93
C MET A 226 0.17 11.67 -2.74
N CYS A 227 -0.50 11.53 -1.59
CA CYS A 227 -0.09 12.21 -0.36
C CYS A 227 1.31 11.75 0.08
N ALA A 228 1.59 10.44 0.04
CA ALA A 228 2.91 9.90 0.34
C ALA A 228 3.98 10.42 -0.65
N LEU A 229 3.68 10.43 -1.96
CA LEU A 229 4.57 10.97 -2.98
C LEU A 229 4.87 12.46 -2.75
N TYR A 230 3.85 13.28 -2.45
CA TYR A 230 4.04 14.68 -2.08
C TYR A 230 5.00 14.82 -0.89
N ARG A 231 4.81 13.99 0.15
CA ARG A 231 5.64 14.02 1.35
C ARG A 231 7.11 13.70 1.09
N PHE A 232 7.41 12.78 0.16
CA PHE A 232 8.79 12.44 -0.21
C PHE A 232 9.43 13.40 -1.21
N THR A 233 8.64 14.16 -1.97
CA THR A 233 9.14 14.99 -3.08
C THR A 233 9.10 16.48 -2.79
N GLY A 234 8.19 16.93 -1.92
CA GLY A 234 7.89 18.34 -1.69
C GLY A 234 7.19 19.03 -2.86
N ASP A 235 6.77 18.30 -3.89
CA ASP A 235 6.19 18.88 -5.10
C ASP A 235 4.74 19.30 -4.86
N ALA A 236 4.51 20.60 -4.69
CA ALA A 236 3.19 21.15 -4.40
C ALA A 236 2.12 20.76 -5.43
N ARG A 237 2.50 20.43 -6.68
CA ARG A 237 1.56 19.98 -7.71
C ARG A 237 0.87 18.67 -7.32
N HIS A 238 1.57 17.76 -6.63
CA HIS A 238 0.97 16.52 -6.12
C HIS A 238 -0.01 16.79 -4.99
N LEU A 239 0.28 17.75 -4.10
CA LEU A 239 -0.67 18.16 -3.05
C LEU A 239 -1.92 18.82 -3.64
N GLU A 240 -1.78 19.68 -4.65
CA GLU A 240 -2.94 20.27 -5.33
C GLU A 240 -3.81 19.21 -6.00
N PHE A 241 -3.19 18.17 -6.58
CA PHE A 241 -3.93 17.01 -7.07
C PHE A 241 -4.68 16.28 -5.95
N CYS A 242 -4.04 16.01 -4.80
CA CYS A 242 -4.73 15.42 -3.64
C CYS A 242 -5.93 16.25 -3.19
N LYS A 243 -5.81 17.58 -3.17
CA LYS A 243 -6.94 18.48 -2.84
C LYS A 243 -8.07 18.38 -3.88
N TYR A 244 -7.72 18.24 -5.15
CA TYR A 244 -8.71 18.00 -6.21
C TYR A 244 -9.45 16.68 -5.95
N LEU A 245 -8.76 15.58 -5.65
CA LEU A 245 -9.41 14.28 -5.38
C LEU A 245 -10.47 14.37 -4.27
N VAL A 246 -10.17 15.09 -3.19
CA VAL A 246 -11.12 15.29 -2.08
C VAL A 246 -12.34 16.09 -2.52
N ARG A 247 -12.17 17.13 -3.36
CA ARG A 247 -13.31 17.88 -3.93
C ARG A 247 -14.10 17.02 -4.92
N ALA A 248 -13.42 16.21 -5.72
CA ALA A 248 -14.01 15.35 -6.72
C ALA A 248 -14.98 14.33 -6.11
N TYR A 249 -14.85 14.00 -4.83
CA TYR A 249 -15.83 13.16 -4.13
C TYR A 249 -17.27 13.68 -4.25
N ASP A 250 -17.46 15.00 -4.32
CA ASP A 250 -18.77 15.64 -4.40
C ASP A 250 -19.16 16.06 -5.82
N HIS A 251 -18.40 15.68 -6.86
CA HIS A 251 -18.81 15.84 -8.26
C HIS A 251 -20.13 15.10 -8.56
N PRO A 252 -20.82 15.44 -9.66
CA PRO A 252 -21.97 14.66 -10.12
C PRO A 252 -21.62 13.17 -10.23
N HIS A 253 -22.47 12.32 -9.65
CA HIS A 253 -22.26 10.86 -9.55
C HIS A 253 -21.02 10.42 -8.74
N GLY A 254 -20.37 11.34 -8.03
CA GLY A 254 -19.26 11.05 -7.14
C GLY A 254 -19.67 10.26 -5.89
N PRO A 255 -18.69 9.69 -5.18
CA PRO A 255 -18.91 8.78 -4.07
C PRO A 255 -19.39 9.47 -2.78
N ARG A 256 -19.25 10.80 -2.69
CA ARG A 256 -19.65 11.65 -1.56
C ARG A 256 -19.15 11.18 -0.19
N ILE A 257 -17.97 10.56 -0.14
CA ILE A 257 -17.44 9.84 1.02
C ILE A 257 -17.53 10.64 2.32
N VAL A 258 -16.95 11.85 2.34
CA VAL A 258 -16.94 12.69 3.54
C VAL A 258 -18.34 13.16 3.89
N THR A 259 -19.09 13.64 2.88
CA THR A 259 -20.45 14.17 3.05
C THR A 259 -21.41 13.10 3.60
N SER A 260 -21.43 11.89 3.03
CA SER A 260 -22.30 10.79 3.48
C SER A 260 -21.95 10.34 4.89
N LEU A 261 -20.66 10.23 5.22
CA LEU A 261 -20.21 9.85 6.57
C LEU A 261 -20.57 10.90 7.61
N LEU A 262 -20.38 12.19 7.32
CA LEU A 262 -20.76 13.27 8.23
C LEU A 262 -22.28 13.36 8.44
N MET A 263 -23.07 13.08 7.40
CA MET A 263 -24.53 13.15 7.49
C MET A 263 -25.15 11.92 8.16
N SER A 264 -24.63 10.72 7.88
CA SER A 264 -25.28 9.47 8.27
C SER A 264 -24.55 8.67 9.34
N GLY A 265 -23.25 8.92 9.54
CA GLY A 265 -22.38 8.09 10.39
C GLY A 265 -22.20 6.65 9.89
N SER A 266 -22.62 6.31 8.66
CA SER A 266 -22.65 4.93 8.17
C SER A 266 -21.84 4.74 6.89
N VAL A 267 -20.88 3.82 6.93
CA VAL A 267 -20.12 3.38 5.75
C VAL A 267 -21.03 2.69 4.72
N TYR A 268 -22.11 2.03 5.16
CA TYR A 268 -23.06 1.37 4.25
C TYR A 268 -23.87 2.33 3.38
N LEU A 269 -23.99 3.59 3.80
CA LEU A 269 -24.70 4.65 3.07
C LEU A 269 -23.75 5.52 2.25
N THR A 270 -22.49 5.09 2.09
CA THR A 270 -21.47 5.79 1.31
C THR A 270 -21.37 5.21 -0.09
N ALA A 271 -21.25 6.09 -1.10
CA ALA A 271 -21.21 5.73 -2.52
C ALA A 271 -22.33 4.74 -2.91
N ASN A 272 -21.96 3.56 -3.43
CA ASN A 272 -22.90 2.51 -3.84
C ASN A 272 -22.99 1.36 -2.81
N GLY A 273 -22.52 1.56 -1.57
CA GLY A 273 -22.58 0.56 -0.50
C GLY A 273 -21.75 -0.70 -0.75
N LYS A 274 -20.76 -0.63 -1.64
CA LYS A 274 -19.79 -1.69 -1.93
C LYS A 274 -18.41 -1.34 -1.42
#